data_AF-A0A8C6GPU5-F1
#
_entry.id   AF-A0A8C6GPU5-F1
#
_cell.length_a   1.000
_cell.length_b   1.000
_cell.length_c   1.000
_cell.angle_alpha   90.00
_cell.angle_beta   90.00
_cell.angle_gamma   90.00
#
_symmetry.space_group_name_H-M   'P 1'
#
loop_
_entity.id
_entity.type
_entity.pdbx_description
1 polymer ?
#
loop_
_entity_poly.entity_id
_entity_poly.type
_entity_poly.pdbx_seq_one_letter_code
_entity_poly.pdbx_strand_id
1 'polypeptide(L)'
;QNHSAGKAMGSHAPVYFYEFQHPPSYFKDVRPPHVKADHADEIPFVFGSFFWGMKLDFTNEEKLLSRRMIKYWANFAGHGNSNSEGLPYWPVMDHDEQYLQLDIQPAVGRALKARRLQFWTKTLPQKIQELNRAQENHAEL
;
A
#
# COMPACT_ATOMS: atom_id res chain seq x y z
N GLN A 1 -15.61 -4.87 -18.31
CA GLN A 1 -15.19 -4.06 -17.14
C GLN A 1 -15.03 -5.03 -15.99
N ASN A 2 -13.90 -5.03 -15.28
CA ASN A 2 -13.68 -5.80 -14.05
C ASN A 2 -12.36 -5.27 -13.45
N HIS A 3 -12.47 -4.56 -12.33
CA HIS A 3 -11.36 -4.02 -11.55
C HIS A 3 -11.03 -5.02 -10.46
N SER A 4 -9.75 -5.34 -10.27
CA SER A 4 -9.27 -6.21 -9.18
C SER A 4 -9.59 -5.63 -7.79
N ALA A 5 -9.81 -4.32 -7.67
CA ALA A 5 -10.36 -3.69 -6.47
C ALA A 5 -11.83 -4.09 -6.21
N GLY A 6 -12.61 -4.31 -7.27
CA GLY A 6 -14.00 -4.76 -7.19
C GLY A 6 -14.19 -6.15 -6.56
N LYS A 7 -13.16 -7.00 -6.60
CA LYS A 7 -13.22 -8.33 -5.96
C LYS A 7 -13.04 -8.26 -4.44
N ALA A 8 -12.34 -7.24 -3.94
CA ALA A 8 -12.21 -6.99 -2.50
C ALA A 8 -13.46 -6.33 -1.90
N MET A 9 -14.19 -5.52 -2.70
CA MET A 9 -15.46 -4.89 -2.30
C MET A 9 -16.67 -5.84 -2.34
N GLY A 10 -16.49 -7.10 -2.75
CA GLY A 10 -17.57 -8.10 -2.83
C GLY A 10 -18.04 -8.62 -1.47
N SER A 11 -17.34 -8.30 -0.38
CA SER A 11 -17.80 -8.51 0.99
C SER A 11 -18.28 -7.16 1.55
N HIS A 12 -19.36 -7.15 2.32
CA HIS A 12 -19.91 -5.94 2.96
C HIS A 12 -18.98 -5.31 4.04
N ALA A 13 -17.71 -5.69 4.10
CA ALA A 13 -16.75 -5.23 5.09
C ALA A 13 -16.02 -3.96 4.61
N PRO A 14 -15.82 -2.95 5.46
CA PRO A 14 -15.02 -1.78 5.10
C PRO A 14 -13.56 -2.18 4.87
N VAL A 15 -13.01 -1.78 3.73
CA VAL A 15 -11.60 -2.00 3.39
C VAL A 15 -10.85 -0.68 3.50
N TYR A 16 -9.69 -0.68 4.16
CA TYR A 16 -8.79 0.47 4.21
C TYR A 16 -7.50 0.12 3.47
N PHE A 17 -7.16 0.91 2.45
CA PHE A 17 -5.99 0.66 1.61
C PHE A 17 -4.95 1.77 1.79
N TYR A 18 -3.66 1.41 1.74
CA TYR A 18 -2.55 2.36 1.89
C TYR A 18 -1.34 2.05 1.00
N GLU A 19 -0.51 3.05 0.77
CA GLU A 19 0.86 2.93 0.25
C GLU A 19 1.79 3.65 1.23
N PHE A 20 2.75 2.95 1.83
CA PHE A 20 3.79 3.58 2.64
C PHE A 20 4.90 4.11 1.72
N GLN A 21 5.29 5.37 1.89
CA GLN A 21 6.17 6.08 0.95
C GLN A 21 7.40 6.70 1.61
N HIS A 22 7.43 6.78 2.95
CA HIS A 22 8.52 7.42 3.70
C HIS A 22 9.78 6.54 3.77
N PRO A 23 10.94 6.97 3.22
CA PRO A 23 12.21 6.27 3.41
C PRO A 23 12.73 6.51 4.85
N PRO A 24 12.94 5.48 5.68
CA PRO A 24 13.36 5.67 7.06
C PRO A 24 14.77 6.26 7.17
N SER A 25 14.92 7.26 8.04
CA SER A 25 16.15 8.05 8.17
C SER A 25 17.33 7.24 8.72
N TYR A 26 17.06 6.20 9.51
CA TYR A 26 18.08 5.32 10.08
C TYR A 26 18.77 4.42 9.04
N PHE A 27 18.29 4.38 7.79
CA PHE A 27 18.97 3.72 6.67
C PHE A 27 19.68 4.68 5.71
N LYS A 28 19.63 6.01 5.95
CA LYS A 28 20.11 7.03 5.00
C LYS A 28 21.57 6.86 4.55
N ASP A 29 22.44 6.32 5.42
CA ASP A 29 23.88 6.22 5.17
C ASP A 29 24.28 4.93 4.45
N VAL A 30 23.39 3.94 4.41
CA VAL A 30 23.64 2.62 3.78
C VAL A 30 22.75 2.36 2.57
N ARG A 31 21.60 3.03 2.49
CA ARG A 31 20.64 2.87 1.41
C ARG A 31 20.99 3.78 0.23
N PRO A 32 21.06 3.26 -1.00
CA PRO A 32 21.28 4.10 -2.19
C PRO A 32 20.20 5.19 -2.31
N PRO A 33 20.56 6.45 -2.66
CA PRO A 33 19.63 7.59 -2.61
C PRO A 33 18.38 7.49 -3.50
N HIS A 34 18.41 6.62 -4.52
CA HIS A 34 17.27 6.41 -5.42
C HIS A 34 16.22 5.45 -4.84
N VAL A 35 16.56 4.69 -3.81
CA VAL A 35 15.65 3.79 -3.11
C VAL A 35 14.82 4.62 -2.14
N LYS A 36 13.49 4.59 -2.32
CA LYS A 36 12.53 5.27 -1.44
C LYS A 36 12.17 4.37 -0.26
N ALA A 37 10.90 4.33 0.14
CA ALA A 37 10.38 3.25 0.97
C ALA A 37 10.59 1.90 0.25
N ASP A 38 11.25 1.00 0.95
CA ASP A 38 11.54 -0.37 0.54
C ASP A 38 10.63 -1.34 1.30
N HIS A 39 10.72 -2.63 0.96
CA HIS A 39 9.94 -3.68 1.58
C HIS A 39 10.13 -3.69 3.11
N ALA A 40 9.02 -3.73 3.84
CA ALA A 40 8.94 -3.82 5.30
C ALA A 40 9.44 -2.59 6.09
N ASP A 41 9.76 -1.48 5.42
CA ASP A 41 10.17 -0.24 6.08
C ASP A 41 9.10 0.35 7.01
N GLU A 42 7.82 0.03 6.78
CA GLU A 42 6.71 0.52 7.57
C GLU A 42 6.62 -0.16 8.94
N ILE A 43 7.20 -1.36 9.08
CA ILE A 43 7.01 -2.21 10.26
C ILE A 43 7.41 -1.46 11.54
N PRO A 44 8.61 -0.87 11.67
CA PRO A 44 8.98 -0.20 12.91
C PRO A 44 8.12 1.03 13.21
N PHE A 45 7.49 1.65 12.20
CA PHE A 45 6.56 2.76 12.45
C PHE A 45 5.24 2.29 13.09
N VAL A 46 4.78 1.07 12.75
CA VAL A 46 3.60 0.43 13.35
C VAL A 46 3.87 -0.06 14.78
N PHE A 47 5.09 -0.51 15.07
CA PHE A 47 5.45 -1.05 16.40
C PHE A 47 6.13 -0.03 17.33
N GLY A 48 6.54 1.11 16.80
CA GLY A 48 7.27 2.16 17.54
C GLY A 48 8.79 2.03 17.40
N SER A 49 9.49 3.08 17.87
CA SER A 49 10.95 3.20 17.70
C SER A 49 11.77 2.14 18.46
N PHE A 50 11.17 1.41 19.40
CA PHE A 50 11.81 0.27 20.04
C PHE A 50 11.28 -1.00 19.39
N PHE A 51 12.06 -1.57 18.49
CA PHE A 51 11.66 -2.71 17.68
C PHE A 51 12.73 -3.81 17.77
N TRP A 52 12.30 -5.03 18.10
CA TRP A 52 13.19 -6.20 18.20
C TRP A 52 14.39 -6.01 19.14
N GLY A 53 14.16 -5.34 20.28
CA GLY A 53 15.23 -5.08 21.26
C GLY A 53 16.23 -3.99 20.84
N MET A 54 16.03 -3.38 19.67
CA MET A 54 16.84 -2.26 19.20
C MET A 54 16.04 -0.96 19.29
N LYS A 55 16.74 0.12 19.68
CA LYS A 55 16.20 1.47 19.58
C LYS A 55 16.61 2.05 18.22
N LEU A 56 15.64 2.26 17.34
CA LEU A 56 15.83 2.95 16.08
C LEU A 56 15.80 4.45 16.29
N ASP A 57 16.73 5.16 15.67
CA ASP A 57 16.82 6.61 15.77
C ASP A 57 15.85 7.28 14.79
N PHE A 58 14.64 7.55 15.28
CA PHE A 58 13.63 8.32 14.53
C PHE A 58 13.85 9.83 14.71
N THR A 59 13.71 10.58 13.62
CA THR A 59 13.55 12.04 13.69
C THR A 59 12.27 12.43 14.43
N ASN A 60 12.07 13.72 14.71
CA ASN A 60 10.85 14.19 15.36
C ASN A 60 9.61 13.97 14.47
N GLU A 61 9.76 14.16 13.17
CA GLU A 61 8.75 13.92 12.15
C GLU A 61 8.42 12.42 12.05
N GLU A 62 9.43 11.55 12.12
CA GLU A 62 9.23 10.09 12.11
C GLU A 62 8.56 9.58 13.39
N LYS A 63 8.87 10.17 14.55
CA LYS A 63 8.14 9.89 15.80
C LYS A 63 6.67 10.30 15.69
N LEU A 64 6.36 11.41 15.01
CA LEU A 64 4.99 11.82 14.75
C LEU A 64 4.29 10.86 13.78
N LEU A 65 4.96 10.45 12.70
CA LEU A 65 4.45 9.46 11.76
C LEU A 65 4.18 8.12 12.46
N SER A 66 5.11 7.62 13.27
CA SER A 66 4.93 6.37 14.02
C SER A 66 3.77 6.45 15.00
N ARG A 67 3.64 7.54 15.78
CA ARG A 67 2.47 7.74 16.64
C ARG A 67 1.15 7.72 15.85
N ARG A 68 1.14 8.33 14.67
CA ARG A 68 -0.03 8.34 13.78
C ARG A 68 -0.38 6.93 13.30
N MET A 69 0.61 6.16 12.84
CA MET A 69 0.44 4.78 12.39
C MET A 69 -0.03 3.87 13.54
N ILE A 70 0.62 3.91 14.70
CA ILE A 70 0.17 3.16 15.89
C ILE A 70 -1.30 3.47 16.20
N LYS A 71 -1.72 4.74 16.15
CA LYS A 71 -3.12 5.12 16.42
C LYS A 71 -4.08 4.56 15.36
N TYR A 72 -3.75 4.65 14.06
CA TYR A 72 -4.58 4.04 13.01
C TYR A 72 -4.76 2.53 13.21
N TRP A 73 -3.66 1.80 13.45
CA TRP A 73 -3.70 0.35 13.63
C TRP A 73 -4.45 -0.05 14.91
N ALA A 74 -4.25 0.67 16.02
CA ALA A 74 -4.98 0.42 17.26
C ALA A 74 -6.49 0.69 17.10
N ASN A 75 -6.87 1.77 16.44
CA ASN A 75 -8.27 2.09 16.16
C ASN A 75 -8.92 1.00 15.29
N PHE A 76 -8.23 0.56 14.24
CA PHE A 76 -8.71 -0.50 13.36
C PHE A 76 -8.87 -1.82 14.11
N ALA A 77 -7.90 -2.22 14.93
CA ALA A 77 -7.98 -3.43 15.74
C ALA A 77 -9.14 -3.39 16.75
N GLY A 78 -9.42 -2.23 17.33
CA GLY A 78 -10.49 -2.06 18.32
C GLY A 78 -11.90 -1.96 17.73
N HIS A 79 -12.05 -1.31 16.56
CA HIS A 79 -13.37 -0.89 16.07
C HIS A 79 -13.64 -1.20 14.59
N GLY A 80 -12.66 -1.73 13.85
CA GLY A 80 -12.76 -1.88 12.40
C GLY A 80 -12.75 -0.55 11.63
N ASN A 81 -12.45 0.56 12.30
CA ASN A 81 -12.32 1.90 11.72
C ASN A 81 -11.01 2.53 12.18
N SER A 82 -10.14 2.89 11.23
CA SER A 82 -8.84 3.48 11.53
C SER A 82 -8.94 4.93 12.03
N ASN A 83 -10.03 5.64 11.72
CA ASN A 83 -10.16 7.08 11.95
C ASN A 83 -10.46 7.43 13.42
N SER A 84 -9.94 8.57 13.86
CA SER A 84 -10.26 9.19 15.16
C SER A 84 -9.89 10.68 15.13
N GLU A 85 -10.34 11.46 16.11
CA GLU A 85 -9.98 12.88 16.23
C GLU A 85 -8.46 13.08 16.24
N GLY A 86 -8.00 14.14 15.56
CA GLY A 86 -6.58 14.49 15.42
C GLY A 86 -5.79 13.64 14.43
N LEU A 87 -6.41 12.68 13.74
CA LEU A 87 -5.80 11.96 12.63
C LEU A 87 -6.24 12.54 11.27
N PRO A 88 -5.34 12.62 10.28
CA PRO A 88 -5.73 12.76 8.89
C PRO A 88 -6.74 11.69 8.49
N TYR A 89 -7.68 12.04 7.63
CA TYR A 89 -8.74 11.12 7.22
C TYR A 89 -8.17 9.98 6.36
N TRP A 90 -8.45 8.73 6.75
CA TRP A 90 -8.19 7.53 5.98
C TRP A 90 -9.49 7.07 5.32
N PRO A 91 -9.65 7.22 3.99
CA PRO A 91 -10.86 6.82 3.30
C PRO A 91 -11.05 5.30 3.32
N VAL A 92 -12.30 4.88 3.44
CA VAL A 92 -12.69 3.51 3.09
C VAL A 92 -12.49 3.37 1.58
N MET A 93 -11.83 2.31 1.16
CA MET A 93 -11.66 1.97 -0.25
C MET A 93 -13.02 1.63 -0.84
N ASP A 94 -13.46 2.47 -1.77
CA ASP A 94 -14.72 2.36 -2.48
C ASP A 94 -14.48 2.28 -4.00
N HIS A 95 -15.53 2.54 -4.79
CA HIS A 95 -15.46 2.52 -6.25
C HIS A 95 -14.51 3.58 -6.83
N ASP A 96 -14.20 4.63 -6.06
CA ASP A 96 -13.21 5.61 -6.46
C ASP A 96 -11.78 5.09 -6.24
N GLU A 97 -11.58 3.91 -5.64
CA GLU A 97 -10.26 3.31 -5.38
C GLU A 97 -9.34 4.26 -4.58
N GLN A 98 -9.93 4.97 -3.60
CA GLN A 98 -9.17 5.86 -2.72
C GLN A 98 -8.30 5.08 -1.73
N TYR A 99 -7.15 5.65 -1.41
CA TYR A 99 -6.21 5.04 -0.47
C TYR A 99 -5.39 6.10 0.27
N LEU A 100 -4.84 5.75 1.43
CA LEU A 100 -3.97 6.65 2.19
C LEU A 100 -2.51 6.49 1.76
N GLN A 101 -1.88 7.59 1.38
CA GLN A 101 -0.43 7.69 1.22
C GLN A 101 0.17 8.01 2.58
N LEU A 102 0.90 7.05 3.15
CA LEU A 102 1.56 7.20 4.44
C LEU A 102 2.98 7.74 4.24
N ASP A 103 3.13 9.01 4.58
CA ASP A 103 4.38 9.76 4.64
C ASP A 103 4.30 10.74 5.82
N ILE A 104 5.35 11.54 6.08
CA ILE A 104 5.38 12.61 7.07
C ILE A 104 4.12 13.48 6.96
N GLN A 105 3.80 13.89 5.73
CA GLN A 105 2.56 14.56 5.36
C GLN A 105 1.68 13.59 4.57
N PRO A 106 0.71 12.92 5.23
CA PRO A 106 -0.13 11.96 4.56
C PRO A 106 -1.11 12.66 3.61
N ALA A 107 -1.44 11.96 2.53
CA ALA A 107 -2.36 12.44 1.50
C ALA A 107 -3.30 11.32 1.05
N VAL A 108 -4.43 11.68 0.45
CA VAL A 108 -5.33 10.70 -0.17
C VAL A 108 -4.97 10.56 -1.64
N GLY A 109 -4.60 9.35 -2.04
CA GLY A 109 -4.40 8.97 -3.43
C GLY A 109 -5.64 8.30 -4.01
N ARG A 110 -5.60 8.08 -5.33
CA ARG A 110 -6.64 7.37 -6.07
C ARG A 110 -6.04 6.38 -7.07
N ALA A 111 -6.69 5.23 -7.26
CA ALA A 111 -6.40 4.27 -8.34
C ALA A 111 -4.91 3.85 -8.38
N LEU A 112 -4.40 3.35 -7.25
CA LEU A 112 -2.98 3.03 -7.06
C LEU A 112 -2.46 2.11 -8.17
N LYS A 113 -1.47 2.60 -8.93
CA LYS A 113 -0.82 1.89 -10.05
C LYS A 113 -1.81 1.28 -11.07
N ALA A 114 -2.96 1.93 -11.32
CA ALA A 114 -4.02 1.40 -12.18
C ALA A 114 -3.53 0.85 -13.54
N ARG A 115 -2.59 1.53 -14.20
CA ARG A 115 -2.01 1.05 -15.48
C ARG A 115 -1.25 -0.27 -15.34
N ARG A 116 -0.46 -0.42 -14.26
CA ARG A 116 0.26 -1.68 -14.00
C ARG A 116 -0.72 -2.79 -13.63
N LEU A 117 -1.72 -2.47 -12.82
CA LEU A 117 -2.78 -3.41 -12.45
C LEU A 117 -3.52 -3.92 -13.70
N GLN A 118 -3.89 -3.02 -14.61
CA GLN A 118 -4.49 -3.38 -15.91
C GLN A 118 -3.57 -4.26 -16.74
N PHE A 119 -2.28 -3.92 -16.83
CA PHE A 119 -1.32 -4.70 -17.58
C PHE A 119 -1.26 -6.15 -17.08
N TRP A 120 -1.05 -6.36 -15.78
CA TRP A 120 -0.88 -7.68 -15.20
C TRP A 120 -2.17 -8.51 -15.19
N THR A 121 -3.33 -7.87 -14.99
CA THR A 121 -4.61 -8.59 -14.86
C THR A 121 -5.36 -8.79 -16.17
N LYS A 122 -5.06 -8.01 -17.20
CA LYS A 122 -5.77 -8.07 -18.50
C LYS A 122 -4.81 -8.23 -19.66
N THR A 123 -3.93 -7.25 -19.86
CA THR A 123 -3.11 -7.18 -21.07
C THR A 123 -2.21 -8.40 -21.22
N LEU A 124 -1.49 -8.78 -20.16
CA LEU A 124 -0.56 -9.91 -20.21
C LEU A 124 -1.28 -11.25 -20.39
N PRO A 125 -2.31 -11.61 -19.61
CA PRO A 125 -3.07 -12.85 -19.84
C PRO A 125 -3.67 -12.94 -21.24
N GLN A 126 -4.23 -11.84 -21.77
CA GLN A 126 -4.76 -11.79 -23.13
C GLN A 126 -3.68 -12.07 -24.18
N LYS A 127 -2.51 -11.45 -24.04
CA LYS A 127 -1.38 -11.68 -24.95
C LYS A 127 -0.87 -13.11 -24.91
N ILE A 128 -0.81 -13.74 -23.73
CA ILE A 128 -0.44 -15.14 -23.59
C ILE A 128 -1.46 -16.03 -24.31
N GLN A 129 -2.76 -15.77 -24.14
CA GLN A 129 -3.81 -16.55 -24.80
C GLN A 129 -3.78 -16.39 -26.34
N GLU A 130 -3.53 -15.18 -26.84
CA GLU A 130 -3.35 -14.92 -28.28
C GLU A 130 -2.17 -15.71 -28.84
N LEU A 131 -1.04 -15.75 -28.12
CA LEU A 131 0.16 -16.50 -28.53
C LEU A 131 -0.11 -18.01 -28.56
N ASN A 132 -0.73 -18.57 -27.52
CA ASN A 132 -1.01 -20.01 -27.45
C ASN A 132 -1.92 -20.46 -28.60
N ARG A 133 -2.99 -19.69 -28.89
CA ARG A 133 -3.90 -20.00 -30.02
C ARG A 133 -3.20 -19.93 -31.37
N ALA A 134 -2.29 -18.97 -31.55
CA ALA A 134 -1.51 -18.89 -32.79
C ALA A 134 -0.61 -20.13 -32.96
N GLN A 135 -0.01 -20.64 -31.88
CA GLN A 135 0.81 -21.84 -31.92
C GLN A 135 -0.01 -23.11 -32.22
N GLU A 136 -1.20 -23.26 -31.62
CA GLU A 136 -2.11 -24.37 -31.91
C GLU A 136 -2.52 -24.39 -33.39
N ASN A 137 -2.94 -23.25 -33.95
CA ASN A 137 -3.32 -23.15 -35.36
C ASN A 137 -2.16 -23.43 -36.33
N HIS A 138 -0.91 -23.15 -35.94
CA HIS A 138 0.27 -23.46 -36.73
C HIS A 138 0.68 -24.93 -36.68
N ALA A 139 0.26 -25.68 -35.65
CA ALA A 139 0.56 -27.12 -35.51
C ALA A 139 -0.46 -28.03 -36.20
N GLU A 140 -1.64 -27.51 -36.56
CA GLU A 140 -2.72 -28.22 -37.25
C GLU A 140 -2.67 -28.12 -38.79
N LEU A 141 -1.70 -27.37 -39.35
CA LEU A 141 -1.44 -27.21 -40.79
C LEU A 141 -0.19 -27.98 -41.23
#